data_AF-A0A6P5J8K0-F1
#
_entry.id   AF-A0A6P5J8K0-F1
#
_cell.length_a   1.000
_cell.length_b   1.000
_cell.length_c   1.000
_cell.angle_alpha   90.00
_cell.angle_beta   90.00
_cell.angle_gamma   90.00
#
_symmetry.space_group_name_H-M   'P 1'
#
loop_
_entity.id
_entity.type
_entity.pdbx_description
1 polymer ?
#
loop_
_entity_poly.entity_id
_entity_poly.type
_entity_poly.pdbx_seq_one_letter_code
_entity_poly.pdbx_strand_id
1 'polypeptide(L)'
;MSAREQKTVRLRSTEMRALSLRSANTGNILCLMMFTIITTQLMSFKEAVQCGMGQYNVDGVCCYPCHAGYKVNGTCSIMTGTTCVPCDPGTYTAHQNGLKKCFQCKGCDSESGFRTKWERSSTLNTLCGCSPGYFCTNIKDDDCERCMAHRVCTPGQYIKSTGTERNNNICEECQAGAFSPNGTLTQCLP
;
A
#
# COMPACT_ATOMS: atom_id res chain seq x y z
N MET A 1 -4.09 -45.67 79.27
CA MET A 1 -4.03 -45.37 77.82
C MET A 1 -2.75 -44.62 77.55
N SER A 2 -1.88 -45.18 76.71
CA SER A 2 -0.50 -44.72 76.57
C SER A 2 -0.46 -43.39 75.82
N ALA A 3 0.46 -42.48 76.19
CA ALA A 3 0.73 -41.22 75.46
C ALA A 3 0.97 -41.43 73.95
N ARG A 4 1.31 -42.67 73.55
CA ARG A 4 1.47 -43.11 72.16
C ARG A 4 0.14 -43.20 71.39
N GLU A 5 -0.97 -43.57 72.03
CA GLU A 5 -2.29 -43.71 71.38
C GLU A 5 -2.96 -42.34 71.14
N GLN A 6 -2.91 -41.42 72.11
CA GLN A 6 -3.46 -40.06 71.96
C GLN A 6 -2.73 -39.23 70.89
N LYS A 7 -1.41 -39.44 70.73
CA LYS A 7 -0.61 -38.78 69.67
C LYS A 7 -1.00 -39.28 68.28
N THR A 8 -1.35 -40.56 68.15
CA THR A 8 -1.75 -41.20 66.89
C THR A 8 -3.18 -40.79 66.45
N VAL A 9 -4.11 -40.63 67.40
CA VAL A 9 -5.47 -40.12 67.12
C VAL A 9 -5.47 -38.64 66.74
N ARG A 10 -4.62 -37.81 67.38
CA ARG A 10 -4.45 -36.40 67.00
C ARG A 10 -3.83 -36.24 65.61
N LEU A 11 -2.79 -37.03 65.26
CA LEU A 11 -2.16 -36.96 63.93
C LEU A 11 -3.17 -37.28 62.80
N ARG A 12 -3.95 -38.37 62.96
CA ARG A 12 -4.95 -38.79 61.96
C ARG A 12 -6.08 -37.77 61.78
N SER A 13 -6.52 -37.09 62.84
CA SER A 13 -7.57 -36.05 62.73
C SER A 13 -7.05 -34.76 62.06
N THR A 14 -5.79 -34.39 62.30
CA THR A 14 -5.13 -33.26 61.61
C THR A 14 -4.84 -33.54 60.14
N GLU A 15 -4.45 -34.78 59.78
CA GLU A 15 -4.25 -35.18 58.38
C GLU A 15 -5.57 -35.20 57.59
N MET A 16 -6.65 -35.70 58.18
CA MET A 16 -7.98 -35.75 57.55
C MET A 16 -8.60 -34.35 57.39
N ARG A 17 -8.36 -33.44 58.35
CA ARG A 17 -8.68 -32.01 58.23
C ARG A 17 -7.83 -31.32 57.15
N ALA A 18 -6.54 -31.63 57.06
CA ALA A 18 -5.67 -31.11 56.01
C ALA A 18 -6.04 -31.64 54.61
N LEU A 19 -6.49 -32.89 54.49
CA LEU A 19 -6.99 -33.50 53.25
C LEU A 19 -8.33 -32.89 52.79
N SER A 20 -9.25 -32.62 53.72
CA SER A 20 -10.52 -31.93 53.42
C SER A 20 -10.34 -30.44 53.10
N LEU A 21 -9.44 -29.74 53.80
CA LEU A 21 -9.02 -28.36 53.46
C LEU A 21 -8.27 -28.28 52.13
N ARG A 22 -7.39 -29.25 51.82
CA ARG A 22 -6.73 -29.36 50.50
C ARG A 22 -7.74 -29.66 49.39
N SER A 23 -8.69 -30.58 49.61
CA SER A 23 -9.78 -30.89 48.66
C SER A 23 -10.70 -29.69 48.39
N ALA A 24 -11.11 -28.95 49.43
CA ALA A 24 -11.93 -27.75 49.29
C ALA A 24 -11.16 -26.58 48.63
N ASN A 25 -9.86 -26.44 48.92
CA ASN A 25 -9.02 -25.42 48.31
C ASN A 25 -8.72 -25.74 46.84
N THR A 26 -8.47 -27.02 46.49
CA THR A 26 -8.34 -27.47 45.10
C THR A 26 -9.65 -27.30 44.33
N GLY A 27 -10.80 -27.59 44.94
CA GLY A 27 -12.13 -27.36 44.35
C GLY A 27 -12.42 -25.87 44.10
N ASN A 28 -12.09 -24.99 45.05
CA ASN A 28 -12.22 -23.54 44.91
C ASN A 28 -11.25 -22.97 43.87
N ILE A 29 -10.00 -23.43 43.82
CA ILE A 29 -9.03 -23.04 42.78
C ILE A 29 -9.53 -23.51 41.42
N LEU A 30 -10.00 -24.75 41.28
CA LEU A 30 -10.55 -25.26 40.03
C LEU A 30 -11.77 -24.43 39.60
N CYS A 31 -12.65 -24.07 40.53
CA CYS A 31 -13.81 -23.24 40.25
C CYS A 31 -13.43 -21.81 39.83
N LEU A 32 -12.49 -21.16 40.51
CA LEU A 32 -11.94 -19.86 40.13
C LEU A 32 -11.28 -19.90 38.75
N MET A 33 -10.51 -20.96 38.45
CA MET A 33 -9.90 -21.16 37.13
C MET A 33 -11.00 -21.31 36.06
N MET A 34 -12.03 -22.11 36.31
CA MET A 34 -13.17 -22.24 35.39
C MET A 34 -13.94 -20.93 35.21
N PHE A 35 -14.16 -20.14 36.28
CA PHE A 35 -14.78 -18.81 36.19
C PHE A 35 -13.91 -17.82 35.43
N THR A 36 -12.58 -17.83 35.58
CA THR A 36 -11.66 -16.99 34.78
C THR A 36 -11.63 -17.42 33.32
N ILE A 37 -11.75 -18.71 33.02
CA ILE A 37 -11.84 -19.21 31.65
C ILE A 37 -13.19 -18.81 31.04
N ILE A 38 -14.30 -18.99 31.74
CA ILE A 38 -15.63 -18.59 31.26
C ILE A 38 -15.71 -17.07 31.04
N THR A 39 -15.15 -16.26 31.96
CA THR A 39 -15.14 -14.80 31.81
C THR A 39 -14.19 -14.30 30.73
N THR A 40 -13.04 -14.96 30.50
CA THR A 40 -12.14 -14.62 29.39
C THR A 40 -12.71 -15.06 28.03
N GLN A 41 -13.44 -16.18 27.97
CA GLN A 41 -14.12 -16.66 26.76
C GLN A 41 -15.39 -15.84 26.42
N LEU A 42 -16.07 -15.25 27.43
CA LEU A 42 -17.19 -14.33 27.24
C LEU A 42 -16.77 -12.96 26.64
N MET A 43 -15.51 -12.56 26.81
CA MET A 43 -15.03 -11.25 26.36
C MET A 43 -14.52 -11.21 24.90
N SER A 44 -14.35 -12.34 24.21
CA SER A 44 -13.57 -12.37 22.95
C SER A 44 -14.05 -13.31 21.84
N PHE A 45 -15.34 -13.53 21.66
CA PHE A 45 -15.88 -13.98 20.37
C PHE A 45 -16.52 -12.80 19.63
N LYS A 46 -15.70 -11.88 19.13
CA LYS A 46 -16.12 -11.08 17.97
C LYS A 46 -15.99 -11.99 16.76
N GLU A 47 -17.08 -12.61 16.32
CA GLU A 47 -17.10 -13.24 15.00
C GLU A 47 -16.73 -12.17 13.96
N ALA A 48 -15.64 -12.39 13.24
CA ALA A 48 -15.31 -11.54 12.10
C ALA A 48 -16.37 -11.80 11.04
N VAL A 49 -17.23 -10.81 10.77
CA VAL A 49 -18.25 -10.91 9.72
C VAL A 49 -17.55 -11.23 8.40
N GLN A 50 -17.82 -12.43 7.87
CA GLN A 50 -17.23 -12.92 6.63
C GLN A 50 -18.13 -12.53 5.46
N CYS A 51 -17.62 -11.61 4.63
CA CYS A 51 -18.35 -11.12 3.47
C CYS A 51 -18.21 -12.07 2.27
N GLY A 52 -19.23 -12.03 1.40
CA GLY A 52 -19.25 -12.84 0.18
C GLY A 52 -18.18 -12.40 -0.83
N MET A 53 -18.07 -13.16 -1.92
CA MET A 53 -17.15 -12.84 -3.01
C MET A 53 -17.38 -11.42 -3.55
N GLY A 54 -16.31 -10.64 -3.65
CA GLY A 54 -16.37 -9.26 -4.16
C GLY A 54 -16.96 -8.22 -3.20
N GLN A 55 -17.16 -8.57 -1.92
CA GLN A 55 -17.60 -7.64 -0.88
C GLN A 55 -16.49 -7.40 0.14
N TYR A 56 -16.56 -6.27 0.84
CA TYR A 56 -15.67 -5.92 1.93
C TYR A 56 -16.46 -5.57 3.19
N ASN A 57 -15.87 -5.82 4.35
CA ASN A 57 -16.49 -5.57 5.65
C ASN A 57 -16.24 -4.11 6.08
N VAL A 58 -17.31 -3.42 6.45
CA VAL A 58 -17.29 -2.11 7.10
C VAL A 58 -18.12 -2.20 8.38
N ASP A 59 -17.46 -2.19 9.53
CA ASP A 59 -18.10 -2.23 10.86
C ASP A 59 -19.16 -3.33 11.04
N GLY A 60 -18.91 -4.51 10.48
CA GLY A 60 -19.83 -5.66 10.56
C GLY A 60 -20.88 -5.70 9.45
N VAL A 61 -20.85 -4.77 8.49
CA VAL A 61 -21.71 -4.75 7.30
C VAL A 61 -20.91 -5.11 6.07
N CYS A 62 -21.44 -6.02 5.25
CA CYS A 62 -20.82 -6.40 3.97
C CYS A 62 -21.27 -5.49 2.84
N CYS A 63 -20.30 -4.88 2.17
CA CYS A 63 -20.54 -3.84 1.19
C CYS A 63 -19.89 -4.17 -0.15
N TYR A 64 -20.57 -3.82 -1.24
CA TYR A 64 -19.99 -3.91 -2.58
C TYR A 64 -19.07 -2.71 -2.84
N PRO A 65 -17.92 -2.89 -3.49
CA PRO A 65 -17.04 -1.79 -3.87
C PRO A 65 -17.64 -0.97 -5.01
N CYS A 66 -17.19 0.28 -5.13
CA CYS A 66 -17.43 1.11 -6.30
C CYS A 66 -16.46 0.74 -7.43
N HIS A 67 -16.88 0.94 -8.67
CA HIS A 67 -16.02 0.77 -9.84
C HIS A 67 -14.93 1.85 -9.92
N ALA A 68 -13.94 1.63 -10.79
CA ALA A 68 -12.95 2.64 -11.15
C ALA A 68 -13.63 3.94 -11.60
N GLY A 69 -13.10 5.08 -11.19
CA GLY A 69 -13.70 6.40 -11.43
C GLY A 69 -14.80 6.82 -10.46
N TYR A 70 -15.10 5.99 -9.46
CA TYR A 70 -16.08 6.27 -8.43
C TYR A 70 -15.52 6.05 -7.03
N LYS A 71 -16.09 6.77 -6.06
CA LYS A 71 -15.84 6.67 -4.62
C LYS A 71 -17.15 6.43 -3.87
N VAL A 72 -17.07 5.91 -2.65
CA VAL A 72 -18.27 5.72 -1.81
C VAL A 72 -18.79 7.06 -1.29
N ASN A 73 -20.10 7.25 -1.34
CA ASN A 73 -20.80 8.41 -0.79
C ASN A 73 -21.25 8.12 0.65
N GLY A 74 -20.28 8.13 1.57
CA GLY A 74 -20.51 7.79 2.98
C GLY A 74 -20.31 6.31 3.29
N THR A 75 -20.67 5.92 4.51
CA THR A 75 -20.59 4.52 4.94
C THR A 75 -21.81 3.76 4.43
N CYS A 76 -21.57 2.58 3.84
CA CYS A 76 -22.63 1.67 3.41
C CYS A 76 -23.43 1.15 4.61
N SER A 77 -24.69 0.81 4.39
CA SER A 77 -25.56 0.20 5.41
C SER A 77 -26.29 -1.00 4.82
N ILE A 78 -26.86 -1.86 5.67
CA ILE A 78 -27.70 -2.99 5.24
C ILE A 78 -28.91 -2.50 4.45
N MET A 79 -29.46 -1.33 4.79
CA MET A 79 -30.66 -0.77 4.16
C MET A 79 -30.40 -0.13 2.80
N THR A 80 -29.31 0.64 2.69
CA THR A 80 -29.02 1.44 1.49
C THR A 80 -27.96 0.82 0.59
N GLY A 81 -27.21 -0.17 1.07
CA GLY A 81 -26.03 -0.70 0.41
C GLY A 81 -24.92 0.36 0.24
N THR A 82 -24.06 0.14 -0.76
CA THR A 82 -23.03 1.12 -1.15
C THR A 82 -23.60 2.08 -2.18
N THR A 83 -23.57 3.38 -1.88
CA THR A 83 -23.81 4.43 -2.88
C THR A 83 -22.48 4.91 -3.45
N CYS A 84 -22.34 4.90 -4.77
CA CYS A 84 -21.13 5.33 -5.46
C CYS A 84 -21.36 6.66 -6.18
N VAL A 85 -20.39 7.57 -6.09
CA VAL A 85 -20.41 8.86 -6.79
C VAL A 85 -19.13 9.04 -7.60
N PRO A 86 -19.16 9.76 -8.73
CA PRO A 86 -17.96 9.98 -9.55
C PRO A 86 -16.83 10.65 -8.76
N CYS A 87 -15.60 10.39 -9.20
CA CYS A 87 -14.44 11.17 -8.76
C CYS A 87 -14.57 12.62 -9.23
N ASP A 88 -14.12 13.54 -8.38
CA ASP A 88 -14.09 14.97 -8.70
C ASP A 88 -13.02 15.25 -9.78
N PRO A 89 -13.16 16.33 -10.58
CA PRO A 89 -12.15 16.69 -11.57
C PRO A 89 -10.76 16.80 -10.96
N GLY A 90 -9.77 16.17 -11.60
CA GLY A 90 -8.39 16.11 -11.10
C GLY A 90 -8.12 14.95 -10.15
N THR A 91 -9.09 14.07 -9.91
CA THR A 91 -8.93 12.86 -9.09
C THR A 91 -9.34 11.59 -9.83
N TYR A 92 -8.83 10.44 -9.39
CA TYR A 92 -9.08 9.16 -10.05
C TYR A 92 -9.08 7.96 -9.09
N THR A 93 -9.68 6.85 -9.52
CA THR A 93 -9.48 5.52 -8.94
C THR A 93 -9.33 4.50 -10.07
N ALA A 94 -8.22 3.76 -10.10
CA ALA A 94 -7.91 2.84 -11.20
C ALA A 94 -8.63 1.50 -11.12
N HIS A 95 -9.10 1.12 -9.92
CA HIS A 95 -9.66 -0.19 -9.64
C HIS A 95 -10.91 -0.08 -8.76
N GLN A 96 -11.59 -1.22 -8.58
CA GLN A 96 -12.69 -1.31 -7.63
C GLN A 96 -12.22 -0.95 -6.22
N ASN A 97 -12.99 -0.14 -5.51
CA ASN A 97 -12.56 0.44 -4.25
C ASN A 97 -13.73 0.75 -3.29
N GLY A 98 -13.42 0.84 -1.99
CA GLY A 98 -14.33 1.32 -0.95
C GLY A 98 -13.93 2.69 -0.40
N LEU A 99 -13.21 3.51 -1.19
CA LEU A 99 -12.60 4.74 -0.70
C LEU A 99 -13.64 5.86 -0.62
N LYS A 100 -13.57 6.67 0.45
CA LYS A 100 -14.39 7.90 0.60
C LYS A 100 -13.82 9.09 -0.21
N LYS A 101 -12.59 8.96 -0.71
CA LYS A 101 -11.88 9.98 -1.49
C LYS A 101 -11.11 9.31 -2.62
N CYS A 102 -11.14 9.91 -3.81
CA CYS A 102 -10.32 9.47 -4.93
C CYS A 102 -8.87 9.94 -4.76
N PHE A 103 -7.94 9.32 -5.50
CA PHE A 103 -6.55 9.72 -5.51
C PHE A 103 -6.38 10.98 -6.35
N GLN A 104 -5.47 11.88 -5.94
CA GLN A 104 -5.14 13.05 -6.75
C GLN A 104 -4.36 12.64 -7.99
N CYS A 105 -4.70 13.20 -9.15
CA CYS A 105 -3.88 13.04 -10.34
C CYS A 105 -2.56 13.78 -10.13
N LYS A 106 -1.44 13.14 -10.48
CA LYS A 106 -0.14 13.81 -10.44
C LYS A 106 -0.01 14.83 -11.58
N GLY A 107 0.79 15.87 -11.35
CA GLY A 107 1.23 16.79 -12.40
C GLY A 107 2.53 16.30 -13.05
N CYS A 108 2.76 16.73 -14.29
CA CYS A 108 4.05 16.57 -14.97
C CYS A 108 4.75 17.92 -14.94
N ASP A 109 5.84 18.02 -14.17
CA ASP A 109 6.58 19.27 -13.98
C ASP A 109 7.40 19.64 -15.23
N SER A 110 6.97 20.68 -15.93
CA SER A 110 7.64 21.17 -17.13
C SER A 110 9.03 21.74 -16.86
N GLU A 111 9.27 22.31 -15.67
CA GLU A 111 10.59 22.87 -15.31
C GLU A 111 11.64 21.76 -15.18
N SER A 112 11.21 20.57 -14.76
CA SER A 112 12.03 19.36 -14.70
C SER A 112 12.09 18.59 -16.03
N GLY A 113 11.63 19.18 -17.14
CA GLY A 113 11.69 18.58 -18.47
C GLY A 113 10.62 17.52 -18.76
N PHE A 114 9.58 17.41 -17.92
CA PHE A 114 8.45 16.52 -18.19
C PHE A 114 7.40 17.19 -19.07
N ARG A 115 6.57 16.37 -19.71
CA ARG A 115 5.31 16.77 -20.35
C ARG A 115 4.24 15.74 -20.02
N THR A 116 2.97 16.16 -20.07
CA THR A 116 1.86 15.22 -20.08
C THR A 116 1.92 14.39 -21.36
N LYS A 117 2.10 13.07 -21.21
CA LYS A 117 2.05 12.13 -22.33
C LYS A 117 0.62 11.71 -22.61
N TRP A 118 -0.12 11.32 -21.56
CA TRP A 118 -1.55 11.01 -21.63
C TRP A 118 -2.34 11.83 -20.62
N GLU A 119 -3.50 12.30 -21.08
CA GLU A 119 -4.41 13.07 -20.24
C GLU A 119 -5.01 12.20 -19.13
N ARG A 120 -5.18 12.83 -17.97
CA ARG A 120 -5.86 12.24 -16.81
C ARG A 120 -7.35 11.99 -17.10
N SER A 121 -7.91 10.97 -16.47
CA SER A 121 -9.36 10.71 -16.45
C SER A 121 -9.81 10.37 -15.03
N SER A 122 -11.10 10.11 -14.81
CA SER A 122 -11.58 9.60 -13.53
C SER A 122 -11.05 8.20 -13.22
N THR A 123 -10.62 7.43 -14.23
CA THR A 123 -10.11 6.07 -14.05
C THR A 123 -8.59 5.97 -14.15
N LEU A 124 -7.91 7.02 -14.61
CA LEU A 124 -6.49 6.97 -14.93
C LEU A 124 -5.73 8.19 -14.38
N ASN A 125 -4.57 7.93 -13.79
CA ASN A 125 -3.64 8.98 -13.44
C ASN A 125 -3.04 9.65 -14.68
N THR A 126 -2.48 10.84 -14.52
CA THR A 126 -1.63 11.44 -15.55
C THR A 126 -0.40 10.56 -15.78
N LEU A 127 -0.07 10.26 -17.04
CA LEU A 127 1.22 9.68 -17.41
C LEU A 127 2.14 10.78 -17.94
N CYS A 128 3.35 10.84 -17.41
CA CYS A 128 4.37 11.80 -17.78
C CYS A 128 5.36 11.20 -18.77
N GLY A 129 5.71 11.97 -19.79
CA GLY A 129 6.81 11.72 -20.71
C GLY A 129 7.84 12.84 -20.61
N CYS A 130 8.88 12.77 -21.42
CA CYS A 130 9.92 13.80 -21.46
C CYS A 130 9.68 14.78 -22.60
N SER A 131 9.77 16.07 -22.32
CA SER A 131 9.66 17.14 -23.30
C SER A 131 10.72 17.04 -24.41
N PRO A 132 10.50 17.65 -25.58
CA PRO A 132 11.53 17.70 -26.63
C PRO A 132 12.86 18.22 -26.09
N GLY A 133 13.98 17.60 -26.49
CA GLY A 133 15.31 17.89 -25.95
C GLY A 133 15.65 17.14 -24.66
N TYR A 134 14.77 16.25 -24.19
CA TYR A 134 15.01 15.37 -23.04
C TYR A 134 14.75 13.91 -23.41
N PHE A 135 15.39 13.00 -22.67
CA PHE A 135 15.14 11.57 -22.73
C PHE A 135 14.87 11.00 -21.34
N CYS A 136 14.07 9.94 -21.30
CA CYS A 136 13.69 9.23 -20.11
C CYS A 136 14.75 8.20 -19.74
N THR A 137 15.18 8.20 -18.48
CA THR A 137 16.19 7.25 -18.00
C THR A 137 15.60 6.14 -17.14
N ASN A 138 14.35 6.31 -16.70
CA ASN A 138 13.63 5.29 -15.97
C ASN A 138 12.14 5.33 -16.35
N ILE A 139 11.66 4.26 -16.98
CA ILE A 139 10.26 4.10 -17.40
C ILE A 139 9.64 3.03 -16.51
N LYS A 140 8.48 3.34 -15.93
CA LYS A 140 7.66 2.43 -15.16
C LYS A 140 6.22 2.50 -15.68
N ASP A 141 5.67 1.39 -16.16
CA ASP A 141 4.29 1.32 -16.65
C ASP A 141 3.91 2.45 -17.63
N ASP A 142 4.79 2.70 -18.62
CA ASP A 142 4.71 3.77 -19.63
C ASP A 142 4.81 5.22 -19.15
N ASP A 143 5.03 5.41 -17.85
CA ASP A 143 5.32 6.67 -17.18
C ASP A 143 6.83 6.87 -17.01
N CYS A 144 7.33 8.07 -17.30
CA CYS A 144 8.71 8.41 -17.04
C CYS A 144 8.90 8.94 -15.62
N GLU A 145 9.85 8.37 -14.88
CA GLU A 145 10.20 8.84 -13.52
C GLU A 145 11.29 9.91 -13.52
N ARG A 146 12.10 10.00 -14.59
CA ARG A 146 13.21 10.95 -14.69
C ARG A 146 13.52 11.33 -16.13
N CYS A 147 13.41 12.62 -16.42
CA CYS A 147 13.85 13.22 -17.67
C CYS A 147 15.24 13.84 -17.51
N MET A 148 16.14 13.53 -18.44
CA MET A 148 17.45 14.16 -18.54
C MET A 148 17.57 14.87 -19.88
N ALA A 149 18.19 16.05 -19.89
CA ALA A 149 18.43 16.78 -21.12
C ALA A 149 19.31 15.95 -22.06
N HIS A 150 19.03 16.04 -23.35
CA HIS A 150 19.89 15.47 -24.37
C HIS A 150 21.27 16.12 -24.29
N ARG A 151 22.31 15.31 -24.51
CA ARG A 151 23.69 15.75 -24.59
C ARG A 151 23.82 16.78 -25.71
N VAL A 152 24.44 17.91 -25.40
CA VAL A 152 24.87 18.88 -26.39
C VAL A 152 26.25 18.45 -26.90
N CYS A 153 26.39 18.33 -28.23
CA CYS A 153 27.70 18.09 -28.82
C CYS A 153 28.51 19.38 -28.79
N THR A 154 29.82 19.28 -28.59
CA THR A 154 30.70 20.45 -28.50
C THR A 154 31.19 20.88 -29.88
N PRO A 155 31.78 22.08 -30.02
CA PRO A 155 32.51 22.46 -31.23
C PRO A 155 33.50 21.37 -31.64
N GLY A 156 33.57 21.08 -32.94
CA GLY A 156 34.37 19.98 -33.49
C GLY A 156 33.67 18.61 -33.49
N GLN A 157 32.55 18.46 -32.77
CA GLN A 157 31.68 17.29 -32.86
C GLN A 157 30.44 17.56 -33.74
N TYR A 158 29.86 16.51 -34.28
CA TYR A 158 28.55 16.55 -34.93
C TYR A 158 27.59 15.54 -34.28
N ILE A 159 26.29 15.76 -34.46
CA ILE A 159 25.23 14.86 -34.00
C ILE A 159 25.18 13.67 -34.96
N LYS A 160 25.81 12.55 -34.58
CA LYS A 160 25.75 11.29 -35.33
C LYS A 160 24.34 10.70 -35.30
N SER A 161 23.69 10.78 -34.14
CA SER A 161 22.33 10.28 -33.95
C SER A 161 21.56 11.21 -33.04
N THR A 162 20.42 11.71 -33.54
CA THR A 162 19.50 12.54 -32.79
C THR A 162 18.82 11.72 -31.70
N GLY A 163 18.78 12.28 -30.50
CA GLY A 163 18.12 11.69 -29.34
C GLY A 163 16.62 11.57 -29.54
N THR A 164 16.04 10.62 -28.81
CA THR A 164 14.59 10.37 -28.74
C THR A 164 14.11 10.55 -27.31
N GLU A 165 12.83 10.35 -27.04
CA GLU A 165 12.34 10.28 -25.66
C GLU A 165 12.96 9.13 -24.86
N ARG A 166 13.61 8.15 -25.49
CA ARG A 166 14.27 7.02 -24.81
C ARG A 166 15.79 7.03 -24.92
N ASN A 167 16.34 7.79 -25.87
CA ASN A 167 17.76 7.75 -26.21
C ASN A 167 18.35 9.14 -26.17
N ASN A 168 19.58 9.23 -25.68
CA ASN A 168 20.33 10.46 -25.70
C ASN A 168 20.89 10.76 -27.11
N ASN A 169 21.26 12.01 -27.37
CA ASN A 169 22.07 12.39 -28.53
C ASN A 169 23.40 11.62 -28.51
N ILE A 170 23.83 11.17 -29.69
CA ILE A 170 25.15 10.59 -29.90
C ILE A 170 25.99 11.60 -30.69
N CYS A 171 27.12 12.00 -30.10
CA CYS A 171 28.08 12.94 -30.69
C CYS A 171 29.32 12.20 -31.18
N GLU A 172 29.85 12.62 -32.32
CA GLU A 172 31.08 12.07 -32.91
C GLU A 172 31.99 13.22 -33.39
N GLU A 173 33.30 13.00 -33.38
CA GLU A 173 34.30 13.99 -33.78
C GLU A 173 34.32 14.17 -35.31
N CYS A 174 34.56 15.41 -35.76
CA CYS A 174 34.85 15.69 -37.16
C CYS A 174 36.24 15.17 -37.55
N GLN A 175 36.35 14.66 -38.78
CA GLN A 175 37.64 14.29 -39.35
C GLN A 175 38.49 15.54 -39.66
N ALA A 176 39.80 15.36 -39.77
CA ALA A 176 40.72 16.45 -40.11
C ALA A 176 40.31 17.13 -41.42
N GLY A 177 40.22 18.46 -41.39
CA GLY A 177 39.76 19.26 -42.54
C GLY A 177 38.24 19.41 -42.64
N ALA A 178 37.49 19.03 -41.59
CA ALA A 178 36.07 19.34 -41.47
C ALA A 178 35.75 19.86 -40.05
N PHE A 179 34.67 20.62 -39.91
CA PHE A 179 34.30 21.24 -38.65
C PHE A 179 32.78 21.42 -38.48
N SER A 180 32.35 21.40 -37.23
CA SER A 180 31.00 21.73 -36.79
C SER A 180 31.13 22.83 -35.72
N PRO A 181 30.74 24.08 -36.03
CA PRO A 181 31.03 25.22 -35.17
C PRO A 181 30.46 25.12 -33.76
N ASN A 182 29.21 24.71 -33.65
CA ASN A 182 28.46 24.72 -32.39
C ASN A 182 28.03 23.32 -31.95
N GLY A 183 28.47 22.26 -32.64
CA GLY A 183 28.01 20.90 -32.34
C GLY A 183 26.56 20.60 -32.71
N THR A 184 25.85 21.52 -33.36
CA THR A 184 24.43 21.37 -33.69
C THR A 184 24.18 20.71 -35.05
N LEU A 185 25.24 20.52 -35.85
CA LEU A 185 25.11 19.95 -37.19
C LEU A 185 24.98 18.43 -37.12
N THR A 186 24.25 17.84 -38.07
CA THR A 186 24.14 16.38 -38.25
C THR A 186 25.27 15.80 -39.10
N GLN A 187 26.16 16.65 -39.61
CA GLN A 187 27.35 16.30 -40.38
C GLN A 187 28.37 17.45 -40.29
N CYS A 188 29.66 17.16 -40.45
CA CYS A 188 30.69 18.18 -40.48
C CYS A 188 30.71 18.90 -41.84
N LEU A 189 31.08 20.18 -41.83
CA LEU A 189 31.31 20.97 -43.02
C LEU A 189 32.82 21.01 -43.34
N PRO A 190 33.23 21.11 -44.62
CA PRO A 190 34.63 21.35 -44.98
C PRO A 190 35.16 22.67 -44.39
#